data_AF-A0A2P4Y1W9-F1
#
_entry.id   AF-A0A2P4Y1W9-F1
#
_cell.length_a   1.000
_cell.length_b   1.000
_cell.length_c   1.000
_cell.angle_alpha   90.00
_cell.angle_beta   90.00
_cell.angle_gamma   90.00
#
_symmetry.space_group_name_H-M   'P 1'
#
loop_
_entity.id
_entity.type
_entity.pdbx_description
1 polymer ?
#
loop_
_entity_poly.entity_id
_entity_poly.type
_entity_poly.pdbx_seq_one_letter_code
_entity_poly.pdbx_strand_id
1 'polypeptide(L)'
;MDAALISTERLRVAFALSTLGGRAKTWAYTREAATPAAFLPANYEYRQRSRFLACKQEKRELHEYIQEMRVLAASLVGNPLPEHIKVTVFMDCLKLFRVHANTMEEAIQIALQEEYVQPPTSSYS
;
A
#
# COMPACT_ATOMS: atom_id res chain seq x y z
N MET A 1 -8.76 1.13 -26.20
CA MET A 1 -7.57 0.69 -26.95
C MET A 1 -6.56 0.24 -25.91
N ASP A 2 -6.15 -1.03 -25.94
CA ASP A 2 -5.34 -1.64 -24.87
C ASP A 2 -3.84 -1.35 -25.10
N ALA A 3 -3.17 -0.74 -24.12
CA ALA A 3 -1.76 -0.32 -24.24
C ALA A 3 -0.80 -1.51 -24.39
N ALA A 4 -1.25 -2.72 -24.01
CA ALA A 4 -0.50 -3.96 -24.14
C ALA A 4 -0.30 -4.43 -25.60
N LEU A 5 -1.10 -3.92 -26.55
CA LEU A 5 -0.99 -4.26 -27.98
C LEU A 5 0.05 -3.40 -28.73
N ILE A 6 0.69 -2.47 -28.04
CA ILE A 6 1.66 -1.55 -28.65
C ILE A 6 3.06 -2.15 -28.50
N SER A 7 3.58 -2.69 -29.60
CA SER A 7 4.80 -3.51 -29.64
C SER A 7 6.11 -2.77 -29.38
N THR A 8 6.13 -1.44 -29.50
CA THR A 8 7.35 -0.64 -29.34
C THR A 8 7.21 0.37 -28.21
N GLU A 9 8.29 0.54 -27.45
CA GLU A 9 8.36 1.53 -26.37
C GLU A 9 8.05 2.95 -26.86
N ARG A 10 8.54 3.31 -28.05
CA ARG A 10 8.28 4.62 -28.65
C ARG A 10 6.79 4.88 -28.89
N LEU A 11 6.05 3.88 -29.37
CA LEU A 11 4.61 4.01 -29.57
C LEU A 11 3.86 4.01 -28.24
N ARG A 12 4.32 3.25 -27.21
CA ARG A 12 3.73 3.29 -25.86
C ARG A 12 3.87 4.68 -25.23
N VAL A 13 5.05 5.29 -25.36
CA VAL A 13 5.31 6.66 -24.88
C VAL A 13 4.45 7.67 -25.65
N ALA A 14 4.39 7.59 -26.98
CA ALA A 14 3.57 8.49 -27.78
C ALA A 14 2.07 8.39 -27.45
N PHE A 15 1.58 7.16 -27.19
CA PHE A 15 0.20 6.92 -26.74
C PHE A 15 -0.04 7.45 -25.32
N ALA A 16 0.86 7.19 -24.37
CA ALA A 16 0.73 7.73 -23.02
C ALA A 16 0.75 9.28 -23.02
N LEU A 17 1.54 9.91 -23.89
CA LEU A 17 1.54 11.38 -24.03
C LEU A 17 0.25 11.92 -24.65
N SER A 18 -0.43 11.16 -25.51
CA SER A 18 -1.69 11.59 -26.13
C SER A 18 -2.87 11.57 -25.16
N THR A 19 -2.80 10.78 -24.09
CA THR A 19 -3.82 10.73 -23.03
C THR A 19 -3.63 11.82 -21.96
N LEU A 20 -2.49 12.53 -21.94
CA LEU A 20 -2.23 13.61 -21.00
C LEU A 20 -2.99 14.89 -21.37
N GLY A 21 -3.60 15.52 -20.37
CA GLY A 21 -4.28 16.81 -20.48
C GLY A 21 -3.61 17.92 -19.66
N GLY A 22 -3.89 19.18 -20.02
CA GLY A 22 -3.55 20.36 -19.22
C GLY A 22 -2.06 20.45 -18.84
N ARG A 23 -1.79 20.77 -17.57
CA ARG A 23 -0.43 20.96 -17.04
C ARG A 23 0.44 19.70 -17.12
N ALA A 24 -0.16 18.50 -17.08
CA ALA A 24 0.57 17.25 -17.20
C ALA A 24 1.17 17.09 -18.61
N LYS A 25 0.45 17.53 -19.65
CA LYS A 25 0.94 17.52 -21.03
C LYS A 25 2.11 18.50 -21.22
N THR A 26 1.98 19.74 -20.75
CA THR A 26 3.07 20.75 -20.80
C THR A 26 4.31 20.29 -20.06
N TRP A 27 4.14 19.67 -18.89
CA TRP A 27 5.23 19.14 -18.10
C TRP A 27 5.94 17.96 -18.81
N ALA A 28 5.19 17.05 -19.44
CA ALA A 28 5.77 15.89 -20.12
C ALA A 28 6.60 16.24 -21.37
N TYR A 29 6.25 17.31 -22.10
CA TYR A 29 7.05 17.78 -23.25
C TYR A 29 8.32 18.56 -22.86
N THR A 30 8.43 19.01 -21.61
CA THR A 30 9.56 19.82 -21.13
C THR A 30 10.59 19.03 -20.33
N ARG A 31 10.29 17.79 -19.93
CA ARG A 31 11.22 16.89 -19.23
C ARG A 31 11.48 15.61 -20.03
N GLU A 32 12.75 15.39 -20.35
CA GLU A 32 13.26 14.11 -20.85
C GLU A 32 13.23 13.09 -19.70
N ALA A 33 12.45 12.01 -19.86
CA ALA A 33 12.22 10.93 -18.90
C ALA A 33 11.54 11.33 -17.57
N ALA A 34 10.20 11.25 -17.56
CA ALA A 34 9.38 11.39 -16.37
C ALA A 34 9.47 10.15 -15.47
N THR A 35 10.08 10.27 -14.29
CA THR A 35 9.93 9.29 -13.21
C THR A 35 8.57 9.49 -12.51
N PRO A 36 7.80 8.43 -12.21
CA PRO A 36 6.51 8.53 -11.50
C PRO A 36 6.58 9.32 -10.18
N ALA A 37 7.74 9.36 -9.53
CA ALA A 37 7.99 10.12 -8.31
C ALA A 37 7.73 11.63 -8.44
N ALA A 38 7.77 12.19 -9.67
CA ALA A 38 7.51 13.62 -9.89
C ALA A 38 6.06 14.04 -9.59
N PHE A 39 5.13 13.08 -9.52
CA PHE A 39 3.73 13.33 -9.15
C PHE A 39 3.46 13.17 -7.66
N LEU A 40 4.44 12.70 -6.88
CA LEU A 40 4.29 12.56 -5.44
C LEU A 40 4.53 13.89 -4.73
N PRO A 41 3.74 14.25 -3.71
CA PRO A 41 4.02 15.41 -2.88
C PRO A 41 5.42 15.35 -2.26
N ALA A 42 6.00 16.51 -1.98
CA ALA A 42 7.18 16.59 -1.13
C ALA A 42 6.92 15.87 0.20
N ASN A 43 7.90 15.09 0.67
CA ASN A 43 7.82 14.29 1.90
C ASN A 43 6.75 13.17 1.90
N TYR A 44 6.34 12.67 0.73
CA TYR A 44 5.36 11.58 0.62
C TYR A 44 5.73 10.37 1.49
N GLU A 45 6.94 9.84 1.38
CA GLU A 45 7.38 8.68 2.18
C GLU A 45 7.34 8.96 3.68
N TYR A 46 7.76 10.15 4.12
CA TYR A 46 7.70 10.54 5.54
C TYR A 46 6.26 10.55 6.06
N ARG A 47 5.31 11.05 5.26
CA ARG A 47 3.88 11.02 5.60
C ARG A 47 3.37 9.59 5.70
N GLN A 48 3.71 8.72 4.75
CA GLN A 48 3.26 7.33 4.81
C GLN A 48 3.89 6.56 5.98
N ARG A 49 5.16 6.83 6.30
CA ARG A 49 5.84 6.24 7.47
C ARG A 49 5.15 6.65 8.77
N SER A 50 4.82 7.94 8.90
CA SER A 50 4.09 8.45 10.06
C SER A 50 2.70 7.83 10.16
N ARG A 51 1.99 7.70 9.03
CA ARG A 51 0.69 7.00 8.97
C ARG A 51 0.79 5.54 9.34
N PHE A 52 1.81 4.83 8.86
CA PHE A 52 2.04 3.43 9.19
C PHE A 52 2.17 3.25 10.71
N LEU A 53 3.03 4.04 11.34
CA LEU A 53 3.25 3.99 12.79
C LEU A 53 2.03 4.41 13.62
N ALA A 54 1.15 5.24 13.06
CA ALA A 54 -0.09 5.68 13.72
C ALA A 54 -1.31 4.80 13.37
N CYS A 55 -1.18 3.83 12.47
CA CYS A 55 -2.29 3.04 11.97
C CYS A 55 -2.81 2.09 13.07
N LYS A 56 -4.11 2.11 13.33
CA LYS A 56 -4.77 1.28 14.36
C LYS A 56 -5.98 0.56 13.79
N GLN A 57 -6.23 -0.69 14.16
CA GLN A 57 -7.41 -1.42 13.67
C GLN A 57 -8.72 -0.75 14.12
N GLU A 58 -8.80 -0.35 15.40
CA GLU A 58 -9.97 0.29 16.01
C GLU A 58 -11.27 -0.49 15.74
N LYS A 59 -12.27 0.15 15.11
CA LYS A 59 -13.57 -0.46 14.74
C LYS A 59 -13.64 -0.87 13.26
N ARG A 60 -12.49 -0.92 12.57
CA ARG A 60 -12.44 -1.22 11.14
C ARG A 60 -12.45 -2.73 10.92
N GLU A 61 -13.10 -3.14 9.83
CA GLU A 61 -13.05 -4.52 9.34
C GLU A 61 -11.60 -4.95 9.14
N LEU A 62 -11.28 -6.20 9.49
CA LEU A 62 -9.91 -6.71 9.45
C LEU A 62 -9.29 -6.57 8.06
N HIS A 63 -10.07 -6.89 7.02
CA HIS A 63 -9.62 -6.78 5.63
C HIS A 63 -9.28 -5.34 5.22
N GLU A 64 -10.06 -4.35 5.66
CA GLU A 64 -9.79 -2.92 5.37
C GLU A 64 -8.49 -2.46 6.04
N TYR A 65 -8.30 -2.85 7.30
CA TYR A 65 -7.07 -2.57 8.04
C TYR A 65 -5.83 -3.23 7.39
N ILE A 66 -5.91 -4.51 7.04
CA ILE A 66 -4.84 -5.25 6.35
C ILE A 66 -4.49 -4.56 5.03
N GLN A 67 -5.50 -4.17 4.25
CA GLN A 67 -5.28 -3.52 2.96
C GLN A 67 -4.59 -2.17 3.12
N GLU A 68 -5.01 -1.32 4.07
CA GLU A 68 -4.32 -0.06 4.32
C GLU A 68 -2.87 -0.29 4.78
N MET A 69 -2.66 -1.22 5.71
CA MET A 69 -1.32 -1.54 6.20
C MET A 69 -0.38 -2.01 5.09
N ARG A 70 -0.87 -2.86 4.18
CA ARG A 70 -0.12 -3.29 2.98
C ARG A 70 0.23 -2.12 2.06
N VAL A 71 -0.73 -1.22 1.79
CA VAL A 71 -0.49 -0.03 0.95
C VAL A 71 0.55 0.89 1.59
N LEU A 72 0.46 1.11 2.91
CA LEU A 72 1.42 1.92 3.64
C LEU A 72 2.81 1.30 3.61
N ALA A 73 2.95 -0.03 3.82
CA ALA A 73 4.24 -0.71 3.71
C ALA A 73 4.82 -0.64 2.28
N ALA A 74 4.00 -0.86 1.25
CA ALA A 74 4.41 -0.81 -0.15
C ALA A 74 4.81 0.60 -0.60
N SER A 75 4.31 1.65 0.06
CA SER A 75 4.67 3.03 -0.25
C SER A 75 6.07 3.45 0.22
N LEU A 76 6.76 2.61 1.02
CA LEU A 76 8.07 2.88 1.61
C LEU A 76 9.22 2.19 0.85
N VAL A 77 9.17 2.16 -0.49
CA VAL A 77 10.13 1.43 -1.33
C VAL A 77 11.58 1.93 -1.16
N GLY A 78 11.78 3.25 -1.09
CA GLY A 78 13.13 3.84 -1.00
C GLY A 78 13.77 3.73 0.38
N ASN A 79 12.96 3.64 1.44
CA ASN A 79 13.40 3.55 2.83
C ASN A 79 12.43 2.69 3.64
N PRO A 80 12.47 1.36 3.45
CA PRO A 80 11.55 0.45 4.13
C PRO A 80 11.79 0.44 5.64
N LEU A 81 10.71 0.27 6.40
CA LEU A 81 10.82 -0.01 7.83
C LEU A 81 11.35 -1.44 8.05
N PRO A 82 12.14 -1.70 9.10
CA PRO A 82 12.51 -3.05 9.51
C PRO A 82 11.29 -3.93 9.78
N GLU A 83 11.37 -5.23 9.46
CA GLU A 83 10.20 -6.13 9.59
C GLU A 83 9.66 -6.20 11.00
N HIS A 84 10.53 -6.28 12.01
CA HIS A 84 10.08 -6.33 13.40
C HIS A 84 9.23 -5.11 13.77
N ILE A 85 9.54 -3.91 13.27
CA ILE A 85 8.71 -2.72 13.51
C ILE A 85 7.35 -2.87 12.82
N LYS A 86 7.35 -3.36 11.57
CA LYS A 86 6.10 -3.57 10.83
C LYS A 86 5.20 -4.61 11.49
N VAL A 87 5.79 -5.71 11.94
CA VAL A 87 5.10 -6.79 12.66
C VAL A 87 4.55 -6.26 13.98
N THR A 88 5.37 -5.60 14.80
CA THR A 88 4.92 -5.07 16.09
C THR A 88 3.75 -4.10 15.92
N VAL A 89 3.86 -3.12 15.01
CA VAL A 89 2.76 -2.16 14.78
C VAL A 89 1.48 -2.87 14.33
N PHE A 90 1.60 -3.86 13.44
CA PHE A 90 0.45 -4.62 12.95
C PHE A 90 -0.20 -5.49 14.04
N MET A 91 0.61 -6.25 14.79
CA MET A 91 0.11 -7.19 15.81
C MET A 91 -0.36 -6.50 17.09
N ASP A 92 0.30 -5.42 17.51
CA ASP A 92 -0.11 -4.62 18.68
C ASP A 92 -1.53 -4.06 18.47
N CYS A 93 -1.84 -3.64 17.25
CA CYS A 93 -3.15 -3.11 16.90
C CYS A 93 -4.26 -4.16 16.91
N LEU A 94 -3.91 -5.41 16.56
CA LEU A 94 -4.81 -6.56 16.54
C LEU A 94 -4.92 -7.25 17.90
N LYS A 95 -4.14 -6.81 18.90
CA LYS A 95 -3.98 -7.47 20.21
C LYS A 95 -3.60 -8.96 20.11
N LEU A 96 -2.97 -9.36 19.01
CA LEU A 96 -2.53 -10.74 18.75
C LEU A 96 -1.21 -11.07 19.47
N PHE A 97 -1.06 -10.63 20.72
CA PHE A 97 0.18 -10.76 21.52
C PHE A 97 0.62 -12.20 21.82
N ARG A 98 -0.17 -13.19 21.41
CA ARG A 98 0.06 -14.61 21.72
C ARG A 98 0.76 -15.38 20.61
N VAL A 99 0.87 -14.80 19.41
CA VAL A 99 1.46 -15.46 18.24
C VAL A 99 2.69 -14.69 17.80
N HIS A 100 3.75 -15.42 17.44
CA HIS A 100 4.98 -14.84 16.93
C HIS A 100 4.95 -14.81 15.40
N ALA A 101 5.36 -13.70 14.80
CA ALA A 101 5.57 -13.57 13.37
C ALA A 101 6.93 -12.92 13.09
N ASN A 102 7.64 -13.39 12.06
CA ASN A 102 8.93 -12.81 11.66
C ASN A 102 8.77 -11.76 10.56
N THR A 103 7.68 -11.84 9.80
CA THR A 103 7.37 -10.93 8.68
C THR A 103 5.96 -10.39 8.78
N MET A 104 5.73 -9.25 8.13
CA MET A 104 4.39 -8.64 8.06
C MET A 104 3.38 -9.56 7.36
N GLU A 105 3.82 -10.30 6.35
CA GLU A 105 2.95 -11.22 5.60
C GLU A 105 2.54 -12.44 6.44
N GLU A 106 3.46 -12.99 7.25
CA GLU A 106 3.14 -14.02 8.24
C GLU A 106 2.12 -13.51 9.26
N ALA A 107 2.33 -12.30 9.78
CA ALA A 107 1.40 -11.69 10.73
C ALA A 107 -0.01 -11.52 10.12
N ILE A 108 -0.10 -11.14 8.84
CA ILE A 108 -1.37 -11.04 8.11
C ILE A 108 -2.03 -12.42 7.98
N GLN A 109 -1.28 -13.47 7.65
CA GLN A 109 -1.85 -14.82 7.56
C GLN A 109 -2.41 -15.31 8.89
N ILE A 110 -1.70 -15.05 10.00
CA ILE A 110 -2.17 -15.35 11.35
C ILE A 110 -3.46 -14.60 11.65
N ALA A 111 -3.52 -13.30 11.34
CA ALA A 111 -4.71 -12.48 11.58
C ALA A 111 -5.94 -13.01 10.82
N LEU A 112 -5.75 -13.39 9.55
CA LEU A 112 -6.83 -13.96 8.72
C LEU A 112 -7.30 -15.34 9.24
N GLN A 113 -6.39 -16.13 9.83
CA GLN A 113 -6.76 -17.40 10.45
C GLN A 113 -7.54 -17.22 11.76
N GLU A 114 -7.14 -16.26 12.61
CA GLU A 114 -7.85 -15.94 13.87
C GLU A 114 -9.29 -15.47 13.62
N GLU A 115 -9.53 -14.65 12.59
CA GLU A 115 -10.88 -14.21 12.19
C GLU A 115 -11.77 -15.41 11.79
N TYR A 116 -11.20 -16.39 11.09
CA TYR A 116 -11.94 -17.59 10.68
C TYR A 116 -12.23 -18.55 11.85
N VAL A 117 -11.39 -18.54 12.89
CA VAL A 117 -11.54 -19.41 14.08
C VAL A 117 -12.55 -18.83 15.08
N GLN A 118 -12.82 -17.52 15.07
CA GLN A 118 -13.95 -16.96 15.82
C GLN A 118 -15.28 -17.36 15.15
N PRO A 119 -16.16 -18.15 15.81
CA PRO A 119 -17.47 -18.43 15.24
C PRO A 119 -18.22 -17.10 15.06
N PRO A 120 -19.05 -16.95 14.01
CA PRO A 120 -19.89 -15.76 13.87
C PRO A 120 -20.64 -15.61 15.18
N THR A 121 -20.47 -14.47 15.85
CA THR A 121 -21.21 -14.16 17.06
C THR A 121 -22.66 -14.43 16.76
N SER A 122 -23.15 -15.52 17.32
CA SER A 122 -24.51 -15.96 17.15
C SER A 122 -25.37 -14.82 17.64
N SER A 123 -26.06 -14.17 16.71
CA SER A 123 -27.17 -13.29 17.01
C SER A 123 -28.25 -14.14 17.67
N TYR A 124 -28.13 -14.35 18.97
CA TYR A 124 -29.25 -14.77 19.79
C TYR A 124 -29.61 -13.62 20.72
N SER A 125 -30.85 -13.15 20.48
CA SER A 125 -31.70 -12.27 21.29
C SER A 125 -31.47 -10.78 21.13
#